data_AF-A0A3M1JLZ9-F1
#
_entry.id   AF-A0A3M1JLZ9-F1
#
_cell.length_a   1.000
_cell.length_b   1.000
_cell.length_c   1.000
_cell.angle_alpha   90.00
_cell.angle_beta   90.00
_cell.angle_gamma   90.00
#
_symmetry.space_group_name_H-M   'P 1'
#
loop_
_entity.id
_entity.type
_entity.pdbx_description
1 polymer ?
#
loop_
_entity_poly.entity_id
_entity_poly.type
_entity_poly.pdbx_seq_one_letter_code
_entity_poly.pdbx_strand_id
1 'polypeptide(L)' 'MAAEQAEDLPEDIRNMSFEDALAELESIVQKLEGGRVSLEESIEIYTRATQLQQNCET' A
#
# COMPACT_ATOMS: atom_id res chain seq x y z
N MET A 1 -15.50 -6.18 12.67
CA MET A 1 -15.76 -6.30 11.22
C MET A 1 -15.18 -5.07 10.55
N ALA A 2 -13.97 -5.19 10.01
CA ALA A 2 -13.38 -4.21 9.11
C ALA A 2 -12.60 -5.00 8.06
N ALA A 3 -13.19 -5.03 6.86
CA ALA A 3 -12.59 -5.31 5.56
C ALA A 3 -11.91 -6.67 5.33
N GLU A 4 -12.71 -7.62 4.84
CA GLU A 4 -12.32 -8.77 4.02
C GLU A 4 -11.81 -8.36 2.62
N GLN A 5 -10.94 -7.35 2.49
CA GLN A 5 -10.37 -6.95 1.19
C GLN A 5 -9.07 -7.73 0.92
N ALA A 6 -9.16 -9.06 0.84
CA ALA A 6 -8.02 -9.93 0.52
C ALA A 6 -8.05 -10.50 -0.92
N GLU A 7 -9.09 -10.19 -1.70
CA GLU A 7 -9.32 -10.84 -3.01
C GLU A 7 -8.98 -9.98 -4.24
N ASP A 8 -8.73 -8.67 -4.08
CA ASP A 8 -8.37 -7.76 -5.19
C ASP A 8 -7.02 -7.08 -4.94
N LEU A 9 -5.94 -7.87 -4.99
CA LEU A 9 -4.60 -7.34 -5.19
C LEU A 9 -4.53 -6.88 -6.66
N PRO A 10 -4.27 -5.58 -6.93
CA PRO A 10 -4.11 -5.08 -8.29
C PRO A 10 -3.04 -5.90 -9.02
N GLU A 11 -3.27 -6.24 -10.29
CA GLU A 11 -2.31 -6.99 -11.09
C GLU A 11 -0.97 -6.25 -11.22
N ASP A 12 -0.98 -4.91 -11.16
CA ASP A 12 0.23 -4.08 -11.06
C ASP A 12 1.06 -4.43 -9.81
N ILE A 13 0.43 -4.59 -8.64
CA ILE A 13 1.12 -4.93 -7.39
C ILE A 13 1.58 -6.38 -7.40
N ARG A 14 0.77 -7.31 -7.94
CA ARG A 14 1.16 -8.74 -8.04
C ARG A 14 2.37 -8.98 -8.94
N ASN A 15 2.58 -8.13 -9.94
CA ASN A 15 3.71 -8.24 -10.86
C ASN A 15 4.93 -7.41 -10.43
N MET A 16 4.85 -6.67 -9.31
CA MET A 16 5.99 -5.91 -8.77
C MET A 16 7.02 -6.84 -8.15
N SER A 17 8.30 -6.50 -8.33
CA SER A 17 9.37 -7.13 -7.56
C SER A 17 9.32 -6.65 -6.11
N PHE A 18 9.83 -7.47 -5.19
CA PHE A 18 9.92 -7.11 -3.77
C PHE A 18 10.58 -5.74 -3.54
N GLU A 19 11.65 -5.44 -4.28
CA GLU A 19 12.34 -4.16 -4.20
C GLU A 19 11.46 -2.98 -4.67
N ASP A 20 10.68 -3.16 -5.73
CA ASP A 20 9.75 -2.12 -6.23
C ASP A 20 8.61 -1.88 -5.24
N ALA A 21 8.04 -2.97 -4.70
CA ALA A 21 6.98 -2.88 -3.70
C ALA A 21 7.45 -2.20 -2.42
N LEU A 22 8.69 -2.46 -1.99
CA LEU A 22 9.31 -1.80 -0.85
C LEU A 22 9.55 -0.30 -1.11
N ALA A 23 10.09 0.05 -2.27
CA ALA A 23 10.32 1.46 -2.64
C ALA A 23 9.01 2.27 -2.67
N GLU A 24 7.92 1.64 -3.12
CA GLU A 24 6.61 2.26 -3.12
C GLU A 24 6.05 2.45 -1.71
N LEU A 25 6.26 1.47 -0.83
CA LEU A 25 5.90 1.55 0.58
C LEU A 25 6.67 2.67 1.31
N GLU A 26 7.97 2.83 1.02
CA GLU A 26 8.78 3.94 1.55
C GLU A 26 8.26 5.31 1.07
N SER A 27 7.89 5.44 -0.21
CA SER A 27 7.32 6.67 -0.75
C SER A 27 6.00 7.04 -0.05
N ILE A 28 5.18 6.02 0.24
CA ILE A 28 3.94 6.15 1.02
C ILE A 28 4.23 6.67 2.44
N VAL A 29 5.20 6.07 3.13
CA VAL A 29 5.59 6.49 4.49
C VAL A 29 6.09 7.93 4.49
N GLN A 30 6.93 8.32 3.51
CA GLN A 30 7.41 9.70 3.38
C GLN A 30 6.27 10.71 3.18
N LYS A 31 5.22 10.35 2.43
CA LYS A 31 4.04 11.21 2.26
C LYS A 31 3.26 11.37 3.57
N LEU A 32 3.11 10.29 4.33
CA LEU A 32 2.45 10.30 5.64
C LEU A 32 3.23 11.15 6.66
N GLU A 33 4.56 11.00 6.70
CA GLU A 33 5.45 11.80 7.54
C GLU A 33 5.45 13.28 7.16
N GLY A 34 5.21 13.59 5.88
CA GLY A 34 5.07 14.96 5.38
C GLY A 34 3.87 15.73 5.93
N GLY A 35 2.90 15.04 6.54
CA GLY A 35 1.78 15.65 7.29
C GLY A 35 0.80 16.48 6.46
N ARG A 36 0.82 16.36 5.13
CA ARG A 36 -0.07 17.09 4.19
C ARG A 36 -1.10 16.21 3.48
N VAL A 37 -1.27 14.99 3.95
CA VAL A 37 -2.22 14.00 3.40
C VAL A 37 -3.57 14.18 4.07
N SER A 38 -4.62 14.26 3.26
CA SER A 38 -6.00 14.33 3.75
C SER A 38 -6.43 13.00 4.36
N LEU A 39 -7.52 13.00 5.14
CA LEU A 39 -8.05 11.77 5.75
C LEU A 39 -8.40 10.70 4.71
N GLU A 40 -9.08 11.10 3.62
CA GLU A 40 -9.37 10.20 2.49
C GLU A 40 -8.08 9.65 1.86
N GLU A 41 -7.12 10.52 1.59
CA GLU A 41 -5.83 10.13 1.01
C GLU A 41 -5.08 9.15 1.93
N SER A 42 -5.17 9.35 3.25
CA SER A 42 -4.57 8.46 4.24
C SER A 42 -5.20 7.06 4.22
N ILE A 43 -6.50 6.96 3.98
CA ILE A 43 -7.22 5.69 3.86
C ILE A 43 -6.82 4.97 2.57
N GLU A 44 -6.73 5.69 1.44
CA GLU A 44 -6.30 5.12 0.16
C GLU A 44 -4.85 4.61 0.23
N ILE A 45 -3.96 5.44 0.77
CA ILE A 45 -2.54 5.12 0.94
C ILE A 45 -2.35 3.90 1.87
N TYR A 46 -3.10 3.83 2.97
CA TYR A 46 -3.06 2.69 3.90
C TYR A 46 -3.55 1.39 3.24
N THR A 47 -4.62 1.47 2.44
CA THR A 47 -5.15 0.32 1.70
C THR A 47 -4.11 -0.22 0.73
N ARG A 48 -3.46 0.67 -0.04
CA ARG A 48 -2.40 0.31 -0.97
C ARG A 48 -1.17 -0.25 -0.26
N ALA A 49 -0.77 0.32 0.87
CA ALA A 49 0.35 -0.18 1.69
C ALA A 49 0.08 -1.61 2.20
N THR A 50 -1.16 -1.91 2.59
CA THR A 50 -1.56 -3.24 3.05
C THR A 50 -1.49 -4.27 1.92
N GLN A 51 -1.90 -3.88 0.71
CA GLN A 51 -1.79 -4.72 -0.50
C GLN A 51 -0.32 -4.98 -0.87
N LEU A 52 0.53 -3.94 -0.86
CA LEU A 52 1.97 -4.08 -1.09
C LEU A 52 2.61 -5.03 -0.06
N GLN A 53 2.23 -4.90 1.22
CA GLN A 53 2.73 -5.76 2.27
C GLN A 53 2.34 -7.23 2.03
N GLN A 54 1.07 -7.51 1.69
CA GLN A 54 0.60 -8.86 1.39
C GLN A 54 1.35 -9.48 0.20
N ASN A 55 1.67 -8.68 -0.82
CA ASN A 55 2.49 -9.12 -1.94
C ASN A 55 3.93 -9.47 -1.51
N CYS A 56 4.52 -8.68 -0.61
CA CYS A 56 5.86 -8.93 -0.08
C CYS A 56 5.95 -10.15 0.85
N GLU A 57 4.84 -10.58 1.45
CA GLU A 57 4.77 -11.75 2.33
C GLU A 57 4.54 -13.07 1.56
N THR A 58 4.25 -13.00 0.26
CA THR A 58 3.98 -14.16 -0.62
C THR A 58 5.21 -14.54 -1.43
#